data_AF-A0A8H7XET2-F1
#
_entry.id   AF-A0A8H7XET2-F1
#
_cell.length_a   1.000
_cell.length_b   1.000
_cell.length_c   1.000
_cell.angle_alpha   90.00
_cell.angle_beta   90.00
_cell.angle_gamma   90.00
#
_symmetry.space_group_name_H-M   'P 1'
#
loop_
_entity.id
_entity.type
_entity.pdbx_description
1 polymer ?
#
loop_
_entity_poly.entity_id
_entity_poly.type
_entity_poly.pdbx_seq_one_letter_code
_entity_poly.pdbx_strand_id
1 'polypeptide(L)'
;MSFQSLSHFRKIQICLVAALLAILYFVFATSDSTSFSSGQSIPVFSAGTGAAAEEEYVAFCVAHRNQHNDLPEFLTHHYHHHGIRRFYIMDDLSTPPLSSYVEDWGVPRTALSFQYYDKQAQHRDKVMQTHIYSECARLYGSQHTWMAFVDADEYFEARKPGESLTSILREFGEQQEIGALGVNWRLHSSANLTTRPDSMRKGFTSCVGDPEVLPLDKLPDYKDNRLIKSIVKTALFVEPRSPHMFKTKNGTHTVGEHGDKIEDGDGIRQPITRDRIALHHYTLKSREQFEEKTKSWSMKGWEYWDHIEGLPQIHCEEMTKYEP
;
A
#
# COMPACT_ATOMS: atom_id res chain seq x y z
N MET A 1 -18.81 -70.80 39.06
CA MET A 1 -18.96 -69.47 39.70
C MET A 1 -17.61 -69.06 40.27
N SER A 2 -16.98 -68.04 39.66
CA SER A 2 -16.22 -66.97 40.33
C SER A 2 -15.51 -66.16 39.23
N PHE A 3 -16.10 -65.05 38.83
CA PHE A 3 -15.46 -64.01 38.01
C PHE A 3 -15.04 -62.89 38.97
N GLN A 4 -13.78 -62.85 39.37
CA GLN A 4 -13.17 -61.67 40.00
C GLN A 4 -11.71 -61.56 39.55
N SER A 5 -11.24 -60.32 39.38
CA SER A 5 -9.85 -59.89 39.12
C SER A 5 -9.47 -59.39 37.71
N LEU A 6 -10.34 -58.63 37.02
CA LEU A 6 -9.91 -57.83 35.85
C LEU A 6 -10.21 -56.32 35.95
N SER A 7 -10.99 -55.87 36.95
CA SER A 7 -11.32 -54.45 37.11
C SER A 7 -10.30 -53.66 37.94
N HIS A 8 -9.55 -54.32 38.83
CA HIS A 8 -8.60 -53.63 39.71
C HIS A 8 -7.29 -53.30 38.99
N PHE A 9 -6.78 -54.22 38.15
CA PHE A 9 -5.55 -54.03 37.39
C PHE A 9 -5.64 -52.86 36.40
N ARG A 10 -6.78 -52.70 35.71
CA ARG A 10 -7.02 -51.56 34.80
C ARG A 10 -7.11 -50.23 35.53
N LYS A 11 -7.72 -50.19 36.72
CA LYS A 11 -7.78 -48.96 37.53
C LYS A 11 -6.39 -48.53 38.02
N ILE A 12 -5.56 -49.48 38.44
CA ILE A 12 -4.18 -49.20 38.88
C ILE A 12 -3.32 -48.71 37.70
N GLN A 13 -3.45 -49.31 36.52
CA GLN A 13 -2.74 -48.83 35.32
C GLN A 13 -3.16 -47.41 34.91
N ILE A 14 -4.46 -47.09 34.96
CA ILE A 14 -4.95 -45.74 34.64
C ILE A 14 -4.43 -44.71 35.66
N CYS A 15 -4.43 -45.03 36.96
CA CYS A 15 -3.89 -44.16 37.99
C CYS A 15 -2.37 -43.94 37.85
N LEU A 16 -1.62 -44.97 37.47
CA LEU A 16 -0.17 -44.87 37.25
C LEU A 16 0.16 -44.00 36.03
N VAL A 17 -0.59 -44.12 34.94
CA VAL A 17 -0.41 -43.29 33.75
C VAL A 17 -0.77 -41.83 34.04
N ALA A 18 -1.86 -41.58 34.78
CA ALA A 18 -2.24 -40.22 35.18
C ALA A 18 -1.20 -39.58 36.11
N ALA A 19 -0.62 -40.34 37.04
CA ALA A 19 0.44 -39.86 37.91
C ALA A 19 1.74 -39.55 37.13
N LEU A 20 2.11 -40.39 36.16
CA LEU A 20 3.25 -40.15 35.27
C LEU A 20 3.08 -38.88 34.42
N LEU A 21 1.88 -38.65 33.88
CA LEU A 21 1.57 -37.44 33.11
C LEU A 21 1.57 -36.19 33.99
N ALA A 22 1.09 -36.27 35.23
CA ALA A 22 1.15 -35.16 36.19
C ALA A 22 2.60 -34.84 36.59
N ILE A 23 3.44 -35.85 36.83
CA ILE A 23 4.86 -35.66 37.14
C ILE A 23 5.59 -35.03 35.94
N LEU A 24 5.32 -35.50 34.71
CA LEU A 24 5.88 -34.88 33.50
C LEU A 24 5.43 -33.42 33.33
N TYR A 25 4.15 -33.11 33.60
CA TYR A 25 3.65 -31.74 33.57
C TYR A 25 4.35 -30.85 34.60
N PHE A 26 4.55 -31.32 35.83
CA PHE A 26 5.26 -30.55 36.86
C PHE A 26 6.76 -30.41 36.57
N VAL A 27 7.41 -31.42 35.97
CA VAL A 27 8.81 -31.30 35.53
C VAL A 27 8.94 -30.28 34.40
N PHE A 28 8.06 -30.29 33.40
CA PHE A 28 8.07 -29.29 32.32
C PHE A 28 7.68 -27.89 32.80
N ALA A 29 6.73 -27.77 33.74
CA ALA A 29 6.32 -26.48 34.30
C ALA A 29 7.36 -25.88 35.27
N THR A 30 8.32 -26.68 35.78
CA THR A 30 9.37 -26.22 36.71
C THR A 30 10.72 -26.01 36.04
N SER A 31 10.92 -26.47 34.80
CA SER A 31 12.17 -26.33 34.06
C SER A 31 12.39 -24.99 33.35
N ASP A 32 11.46 -24.03 33.40
CA ASP A 32 11.64 -22.68 32.78
C ASP A 32 11.90 -21.57 33.80
N SER A 33 12.62 -21.88 34.87
CA SER A 33 13.12 -20.88 35.83
C SER A 33 14.61 -21.00 36.09
N THR A 34 15.42 -20.65 35.07
CA THR A 34 16.81 -20.25 35.29
C THR A 34 17.09 -18.91 34.62
N SER A 35 17.34 -17.93 35.47
CA SER A 35 17.82 -16.58 35.16
C SER A 35 19.17 -16.60 34.45
N PHE A 36 19.27 -15.95 33.29
CA PHE A 36 20.49 -15.31 32.84
C PHE A 36 20.23 -13.81 32.65
N SER A 37 21.09 -13.02 33.29
CA SER A 37 21.07 -11.57 33.33
C SER A 37 21.69 -10.95 32.07
N SER A 38 21.21 -9.75 31.76
CA SER A 38 21.82 -8.67 30.97
C SER A 38 21.48 -8.60 29.46
N GLY A 39 20.79 -7.52 29.09
CA GLY A 39 20.84 -6.95 27.74
C GLY A 39 19.49 -6.73 27.06
N GLN A 40 19.01 -5.48 27.16
CA GLN A 40 17.95 -4.84 26.35
C GLN A 40 16.50 -5.27 26.61
N SER A 41 15.85 -4.44 27.44
CA SER A 41 14.41 -4.27 27.51
C SER A 41 13.82 -4.00 26.12
N ILE A 42 12.95 -4.90 25.66
CA ILE A 42 11.99 -4.62 24.58
C ILE A 42 11.06 -3.52 25.10
N PRO A 43 10.88 -2.39 24.39
CA PRO A 43 9.89 -1.41 24.80
C PRO A 43 8.50 -2.02 24.57
N VAL A 44 7.82 -2.33 25.67
CA VAL A 44 6.37 -2.46 25.68
C VAL A 44 5.85 -1.06 25.34
N PHE A 45 5.45 -0.85 24.08
CA PHE A 45 4.75 0.36 23.69
C PHE A 45 3.41 0.36 24.43
N SER A 46 3.36 1.18 25.48
CA SER A 46 2.11 1.68 26.01
C SER A 46 1.30 2.24 24.84
N ALA A 47 0.04 1.82 24.71
CA ALA A 47 -0.93 2.45 23.83
C ALA A 47 -1.18 3.88 24.32
N GLY A 48 -0.24 4.76 24.04
CA GLY A 48 -0.38 6.20 24.19
C GLY A 48 -1.16 6.70 23.00
N THR A 49 -2.20 7.48 23.26
CA THR A 49 -2.86 8.36 22.31
C THR A 49 -1.92 9.52 21.92
N GLY A 50 -0.69 9.21 21.53
CA GLY A 50 0.28 10.17 21.04
C GLY A 50 -0.01 10.41 19.57
N ALA A 51 -0.24 11.68 19.19
CA ALA A 51 -0.20 12.06 17.78
C ALA A 51 1.09 11.51 17.15
N ALA A 52 1.00 11.02 15.92
CA ALA A 52 2.18 10.64 15.15
C ALA A 52 3.20 11.78 15.21
N ALA A 53 4.49 11.46 15.33
CA ALA A 53 5.55 12.47 15.26
C ALA A 53 5.28 13.35 14.02
N GLU A 54 5.48 14.67 14.13
CA GLU A 54 5.05 15.61 13.07
C GLU A 54 5.56 15.23 11.68
N GLU A 55 6.74 14.62 11.59
CA GLU A 55 7.37 14.16 10.37
C GLU A 55 6.77 12.87 9.78
N GLU A 56 5.99 12.13 10.57
CA GLU A 56 5.31 10.88 10.20
C GLU A 56 3.78 11.03 10.21
N TYR A 57 3.29 12.26 10.01
CA TYR A 57 1.85 12.56 9.91
C TYR A 57 1.14 11.73 8.82
N VAL A 58 1.85 11.47 7.71
CA VAL A 58 1.42 10.61 6.61
C VAL A 58 2.46 9.52 6.36
N ALA A 59 2.00 8.29 6.11
CA ALA A 59 2.82 7.19 5.63
C ALA A 59 2.31 6.63 4.30
N PHE A 60 3.19 5.97 3.57
CA PHE A 60 2.87 5.36 2.29
C PHE A 60 2.80 3.85 2.43
N CYS A 61 1.64 3.30 2.10
CA CYS A 61 1.42 1.88 1.92
C CYS A 61 1.60 1.53 0.44
N VAL A 62 2.72 0.90 0.10
CA VAL A 62 3.13 0.67 -1.29
C VAL A 62 2.92 -0.79 -1.64
N ALA A 63 1.92 -1.09 -2.48
CA ALA A 63 1.77 -2.43 -3.04
C ALA A 63 2.78 -2.61 -4.18
N HIS A 64 3.57 -3.68 -4.15
CA HIS A 64 4.63 -3.90 -5.14
C HIS A 64 4.87 -5.36 -5.47
N ARG A 65 5.25 -5.64 -6.73
CA ARG A 65 5.58 -6.99 -7.20
C ARG A 65 6.57 -6.97 -8.36
N ASN A 66 7.69 -7.68 -8.20
CA ASN A 66 8.68 -7.98 -9.25
C ASN A 66 9.27 -6.78 -10.01
N GLN A 67 9.10 -5.57 -9.50
CA GLN A 67 9.50 -4.33 -10.15
C GLN A 67 10.51 -3.56 -9.28
N HIS A 68 11.45 -4.26 -8.65
CA HIS A 68 12.42 -3.70 -7.69
C HIS A 68 13.12 -2.45 -8.21
N ASN A 69 13.47 -2.40 -9.50
CA ASN A 69 14.13 -1.28 -10.16
C ASN A 69 13.34 0.05 -10.13
N ASP A 70 12.02 -0.01 -9.93
CA ASP A 70 11.18 1.18 -9.91
C ASP A 70 11.14 1.84 -8.52
N LEU A 71 11.52 1.11 -7.46
CA LEU A 71 11.43 1.60 -6.09
C LEU A 71 12.41 2.74 -5.76
N PRO A 72 13.70 2.71 -6.15
CA PRO A 72 14.63 3.76 -5.74
C PRO A 72 14.16 5.17 -6.12
N GLU A 73 13.79 5.39 -7.39
CA GLU A 73 13.33 6.72 -7.83
C GLU A 73 11.98 7.11 -7.23
N PHE A 74 11.07 6.15 -7.00
CA PHE A 74 9.82 6.36 -6.28
C PHE A 74 10.08 6.83 -4.85
N LEU A 75 11.00 6.16 -4.15
CA LEU A 75 11.35 6.47 -2.76
C LEU A 75 12.07 7.82 -2.69
N THR A 76 13.05 8.07 -3.56
CA THR A 76 13.75 9.35 -3.64
C THR A 76 12.77 10.50 -3.84
N HIS A 77 11.84 10.35 -4.79
CA HIS A 77 10.84 11.37 -5.09
C HIS A 77 10.03 11.75 -3.86
N HIS A 78 9.40 10.77 -3.23
CA HIS A 78 8.52 11.04 -2.11
C HIS A 78 9.29 11.45 -0.84
N TYR A 79 10.49 10.90 -0.60
CA TYR A 79 11.27 11.21 0.58
C TYR A 79 11.96 12.58 0.47
N HIS A 80 12.79 12.79 -0.56
CA HIS A 80 13.62 14.00 -0.65
C HIS A 80 12.83 15.21 -1.17
N HIS A 81 11.88 14.99 -2.09
CA HIS A 81 11.17 16.09 -2.75
C HIS A 81 9.80 16.41 -2.14
N HIS A 82 9.15 15.43 -1.49
CA HIS A 82 7.82 15.62 -0.87
C HIS A 82 7.78 15.43 0.65
N GLY A 83 8.91 15.13 1.28
CA GLY A 83 9.00 15.11 2.74
C GLY A 83 8.38 13.89 3.42
N ILE A 84 8.10 12.81 2.68
CA ILE A 84 7.56 11.57 3.24
C ILE A 84 8.66 10.83 3.99
N ARG A 85 8.36 10.31 5.20
CA ARG A 85 9.37 9.70 6.07
C ARG A 85 9.14 8.22 6.37
N ARG A 86 7.99 7.68 5.99
CA ARG A 86 7.59 6.31 6.31
C ARG A 86 6.97 5.61 5.11
N PHE A 87 7.60 4.51 4.71
CA PHE A 87 7.12 3.64 3.63
C PHE A 87 6.98 2.21 4.13
N TYR A 88 5.80 1.64 3.91
CA TYR A 88 5.48 0.24 4.12
C TYR A 88 5.42 -0.44 2.76
N ILE A 89 6.49 -1.14 2.41
CA ILE A 89 6.60 -1.90 1.17
C ILE A 89 5.90 -3.23 1.37
N MET A 90 4.73 -3.35 0.78
CA MET A 90 3.87 -4.52 0.83
C MET A 90 4.16 -5.38 -0.42
N ASP A 91 5.09 -6.30 -0.26
CA ASP A 91 5.65 -7.13 -1.32
C ASP A 91 4.74 -8.32 -1.65
N ASP A 92 4.02 -8.22 -2.75
CA ASP A 92 3.16 -9.27 -3.29
C ASP A 92 3.99 -10.26 -4.12
N LEU A 93 4.55 -11.27 -3.45
CA LEU A 93 5.18 -12.42 -4.11
C LEU A 93 6.32 -12.02 -5.08
N SER A 94 7.12 -11.00 -4.77
CA SER A 94 8.32 -10.75 -5.56
C SER A 94 9.31 -11.91 -5.46
N THR A 95 10.04 -12.12 -6.56
CA THR A 95 11.08 -13.14 -6.65
C THR A 95 12.39 -12.52 -7.18
N PRO A 96 13.44 -12.41 -6.34
CA PRO A 96 13.44 -12.67 -4.91
C PRO A 96 12.59 -11.64 -4.12
N PRO A 97 12.25 -11.91 -2.84
CA PRO A 97 11.57 -10.94 -1.99
C PRO A 97 12.32 -9.60 -1.94
N LEU A 98 11.60 -8.49 -1.97
CA LEU A 98 12.18 -7.14 -1.98
C LEU A 98 13.01 -6.85 -0.73
N SER A 99 12.68 -7.47 0.39
CA SER A 99 13.44 -7.36 1.64
C SER A 99 14.82 -8.02 1.58
N SER A 100 15.09 -8.87 0.59
CA SER A 100 16.37 -9.58 0.45
C SER A 100 17.45 -8.77 -0.27
N TYR A 101 17.07 -7.69 -0.96
CA TYR A 101 18.02 -6.80 -1.60
C TYR A 101 18.76 -5.99 -0.53
N VAL A 102 20.09 -5.95 -0.64
CA VAL A 102 20.99 -5.20 0.24
C VAL A 102 21.39 -3.84 -0.38
N GLU A 103 20.67 -3.43 -1.42
CA GLU A 103 20.94 -2.25 -2.21
C GLU A 103 20.60 -0.96 -1.45
N ASP A 104 21.20 0.13 -1.91
CA ASP A 104 20.80 1.48 -1.50
C ASP A 104 19.48 1.83 -2.21
N TRP A 105 18.43 2.01 -1.42
CA TRP A 105 17.10 2.39 -1.90
C TRP A 105 16.97 3.90 -2.17
N GLY A 106 18.06 4.67 -2.09
CA GLY A 106 18.08 6.13 -2.23
C GLY A 106 17.58 6.88 -0.98
N VAL A 107 17.16 6.13 0.05
CA VAL A 107 16.61 6.65 1.30
C VAL A 107 17.11 5.84 2.50
N PRO A 108 17.11 6.41 3.72
CA PRO A 108 17.54 5.68 4.91
C PRO A 108 16.74 4.39 5.11
N ARG A 109 17.41 3.28 5.40
CA ARG A 109 16.76 1.98 5.68
C ARG A 109 15.72 2.06 6.81
N THR A 110 15.90 3.00 7.74
CA THR A 110 14.97 3.28 8.84
C THR A 110 13.65 3.88 8.39
N ALA A 111 13.54 4.43 7.18
CA ALA A 111 12.28 4.91 6.59
C ALA A 111 11.43 3.76 6.00
N LEU A 112 12.02 2.57 5.81
CA LEU A 112 11.43 1.45 5.10
C LEU A 112 11.04 0.32 6.05
N SER A 113 9.86 -0.25 5.83
CA SER A 113 9.43 -1.52 6.40
C SER A 113 8.93 -2.42 5.28
N PHE A 114 9.28 -3.71 5.32
CA PHE A 114 8.90 -4.67 4.28
C PHE A 114 7.97 -5.73 4.87
N GLN A 115 6.85 -5.97 4.22
CA GLN A 115 5.93 -7.06 4.52
C GLN A 115 5.83 -7.95 3.28
N TYR A 116 6.28 -9.21 3.38
CA TYR A 116 6.22 -10.17 2.28
C TYR A 116 4.96 -11.02 2.35
N TYR A 117 4.30 -11.19 1.19
CA TYR A 117 3.17 -12.09 0.99
C TYR A 117 3.58 -13.22 0.06
N ASP A 118 3.71 -14.43 0.61
CA ASP A 118 4.08 -15.61 -0.16
C ASP A 118 2.89 -16.22 -0.91
N LYS A 119 3.11 -17.39 -1.53
CA LYS A 119 2.07 -18.12 -2.28
C LYS A 119 0.87 -18.52 -1.42
N GLN A 120 1.05 -18.74 -0.13
CA GLN A 120 -0.01 -19.18 0.78
C GLN A 120 -0.91 -18.01 1.18
N ALA A 121 -0.38 -16.79 1.16
CA ALA A 121 -1.13 -15.56 1.41
C ALA A 121 -1.87 -15.01 0.18
N GLN A 122 -1.78 -15.68 -0.97
CA GLN A 122 -2.39 -15.18 -2.21
C GLN A 122 -3.91 -15.30 -2.20
N HIS A 123 -4.57 -14.19 -2.51
CA HIS A 123 -5.99 -14.13 -2.85
C HIS A 123 -6.17 -14.04 -4.38
N ARG A 124 -7.39 -14.20 -4.89
CA ARG A 124 -7.68 -13.94 -6.31
C ARG A 124 -7.18 -12.54 -6.68
N ASP A 125 -6.51 -12.38 -7.83
CA ASP A 125 -5.75 -11.16 -8.19
C ASP A 125 -6.48 -9.83 -7.90
N LYS A 126 -7.76 -9.71 -8.28
CA LYS A 126 -8.58 -8.50 -8.03
C LYS A 126 -8.78 -8.16 -6.54
N VAL A 127 -8.61 -9.13 -5.66
CA VAL A 127 -8.80 -9.05 -4.21
C VAL A 127 -7.46 -8.93 -3.48
N MET A 128 -6.34 -9.28 -4.12
CA MET A 128 -5.04 -9.29 -3.43
C MET A 128 -4.60 -7.87 -3.06
N GLN A 129 -4.75 -6.90 -3.96
CA GLN A 129 -4.35 -5.52 -3.68
C GLN A 129 -5.18 -4.90 -2.55
N THR A 130 -6.50 -5.13 -2.52
CA THR A 130 -7.36 -4.66 -1.41
C THR A 130 -7.09 -5.41 -0.11
N HIS A 131 -6.75 -6.70 -0.16
CA HIS A 131 -6.28 -7.44 1.00
C HIS A 131 -4.99 -6.83 1.57
N ILE A 132 -4.00 -6.57 0.71
CA ILE A 132 -2.73 -5.93 1.09
C ILE A 132 -2.97 -4.58 1.77
N TYR A 133 -3.83 -3.73 1.20
CA TYR A 133 -4.15 -2.43 1.80
C TYR A 133 -4.84 -2.58 3.16
N SER A 134 -5.73 -3.56 3.32
CA SER A 134 -6.37 -3.86 4.60
C SER A 134 -5.34 -4.29 5.65
N GLU A 135 -4.41 -5.17 5.29
CA GLU A 135 -3.35 -5.63 6.19
C GLU A 135 -2.37 -4.51 6.55
N CYS A 136 -2.03 -3.65 5.60
CA CYS A 136 -1.20 -2.49 5.82
C CYS A 136 -1.83 -1.51 6.83
N ALA A 137 -3.12 -1.21 6.67
CA ALA A 137 -3.87 -0.39 7.62
C ALA A 137 -3.93 -1.06 9.01
N ARG A 138 -4.13 -2.38 9.07
CA ARG A 138 -4.18 -3.15 10.31
C ARG A 138 -2.84 -3.14 11.06
N LEU A 139 -1.73 -3.30 10.34
CA LEU A 139 -0.38 -3.38 10.91
C LEU A 139 0.16 -2.01 11.33
N TYR A 140 -0.09 -0.99 10.51
CA TYR A 140 0.64 0.27 10.60
C TYR A 140 -0.25 1.51 10.71
N GLY A 141 -1.56 1.40 10.45
CA GLY A 141 -2.47 2.54 10.42
C GLY A 141 -2.52 3.32 11.72
N SER A 142 -2.44 2.66 12.87
CA SER A 142 -2.47 3.32 14.18
C SER A 142 -1.25 4.21 14.48
N GLN A 143 -0.21 4.16 13.65
CA GLN A 143 1.04 4.93 13.83
C GLN A 143 1.01 6.28 13.10
N HIS A 144 0.01 6.53 12.26
CA HIS A 144 -0.06 7.72 11.39
C HIS A 144 -1.45 8.33 11.41
N THR A 145 -1.57 9.62 11.09
CA THR A 145 -2.88 10.25 10.90
C THR A 145 -3.45 9.87 9.54
N TRP A 146 -2.61 9.92 8.51
CA TRP A 146 -2.97 9.60 7.14
C TRP A 146 -2.13 8.45 6.60
N MET A 147 -2.71 7.65 5.72
CA MET A 147 -2.01 6.63 4.97
C MET A 147 -2.39 6.75 3.50
N ALA A 148 -1.40 6.97 2.64
CA ALA A 148 -1.57 6.87 1.20
C ALA A 148 -1.48 5.39 0.80
N PHE A 149 -2.49 4.88 0.11
CA PHE A 149 -2.43 3.54 -0.49
C PHE A 149 -2.07 3.70 -1.94
N VAL A 150 -0.91 3.22 -2.38
CA VAL A 150 -0.27 3.63 -3.64
C VAL A 150 0.48 2.45 -4.26
N ASP A 151 0.65 2.48 -5.57
CA ASP A 151 1.50 1.54 -6.33
C ASP A 151 2.87 2.19 -6.62
N ALA A 152 3.93 1.39 -6.77
CA ALA A 152 5.28 1.93 -6.99
C ALA A 152 5.46 2.70 -8.32
N ASP A 153 4.46 2.66 -9.21
CA ASP A 153 4.42 3.45 -10.44
C ASP A 153 3.53 4.71 -10.35
N GLU A 154 3.08 5.08 -9.14
CA GLU A 154 2.22 6.25 -8.87
C GLU A 154 2.94 7.32 -8.03
N TYR A 155 3.16 8.51 -8.57
CA TYR A 155 3.96 9.58 -7.97
C TYR A 155 3.09 10.78 -7.61
N PHE A 156 2.98 11.10 -6.33
CA PHE A 156 2.28 12.31 -5.89
C PHE A 156 3.10 13.56 -6.20
N GLU A 157 2.43 14.58 -6.71
CA GLU A 157 3.03 15.88 -7.01
C GLU A 157 2.14 17.01 -6.47
N ALA A 158 2.68 17.82 -5.56
CA ALA A 158 2.05 19.06 -5.13
C ALA A 158 2.44 20.17 -6.10
N ARG A 159 1.46 20.69 -6.83
CA ARG A 159 1.70 21.53 -8.02
C ARG A 159 1.65 23.02 -7.71
N LYS A 160 0.88 23.40 -6.70
CA LYS A 160 0.72 24.80 -6.32
C LYS A 160 1.94 25.28 -5.52
N PRO A 161 2.60 26.39 -5.92
CA PRO A 161 3.76 26.90 -5.20
C PRO A 161 3.46 27.13 -3.71
N GLY A 162 4.34 26.62 -2.86
CA GLY A 162 4.20 26.71 -1.40
C GLY A 162 3.30 25.65 -0.77
N GLU A 163 2.60 24.83 -1.56
CA GLU A 163 1.90 23.65 -1.05
C GLU A 163 2.80 22.41 -1.09
N SER A 164 2.59 21.53 -0.11
CA SER A 164 3.16 20.19 -0.03
C SER A 164 2.03 19.18 0.18
N LEU A 165 2.28 17.89 -0.06
CA LEU A 165 1.29 16.87 0.24
C LEU A 165 0.83 16.94 1.71
N THR A 166 1.78 17.08 2.64
CA THR A 166 1.48 17.18 4.07
C THR A 166 0.65 18.42 4.42
N SER A 167 0.92 19.59 3.82
CA SER A 167 0.12 20.79 4.09
C SER A 167 -1.31 20.67 3.59
N ILE A 168 -1.50 20.07 2.40
CA ILE A 168 -2.85 19.78 1.85
C ILE A 168 -3.61 18.81 2.78
N LEU A 169 -2.95 17.75 3.27
CA LEU A 169 -3.55 16.80 4.20
C LEU A 169 -3.84 17.38 5.59
N ARG A 170 -3.13 18.43 6.02
CA ARG A 170 -3.42 19.13 7.27
C ARG A 170 -4.72 19.93 7.16
N GLU A 171 -4.91 20.66 6.06
CA GLU A 171 -6.16 21.41 5.77
C GLU A 171 -7.39 20.49 5.80
N PHE A 172 -7.33 19.33 5.15
CA PHE A 172 -8.41 18.34 5.22
C PHE A 172 -8.44 17.58 6.55
N GLY A 173 -7.33 17.52 7.27
CA GLY A 173 -7.15 16.89 8.58
C GLY A 173 -8.11 17.46 9.63
N GLU A 174 -8.27 18.78 9.61
CA GLU A 174 -9.07 19.56 10.56
C GLU A 174 -10.59 19.34 10.42
N GLN A 175 -11.04 18.89 9.24
CA GLN A 175 -12.45 18.68 8.92
C GLN A 175 -12.90 17.26 9.32
N GLN A 176 -13.86 17.16 10.23
CA GLN A 176 -14.27 15.88 10.84
C GLN A 176 -15.06 14.97 9.90
N GLU A 177 -15.72 15.57 8.90
CA GLU A 177 -16.51 14.91 7.85
C GLU A 177 -15.63 14.28 6.76
N ILE A 178 -14.36 14.68 6.66
CA ILE A 178 -13.44 14.18 5.64
C ILE A 178 -12.71 12.95 6.16
N GLY A 179 -12.98 11.81 5.52
CA GLY A 179 -12.36 10.53 5.80
C GLY A 179 -11.15 10.22 4.92
N ALA A 180 -11.14 10.74 3.69
CA ALA A 180 -10.07 10.49 2.73
C ALA A 180 -9.95 11.64 1.71
N LEU A 181 -8.76 11.78 1.14
CA LEU A 181 -8.47 12.60 -0.03
C LEU A 181 -8.26 11.68 -1.24
N GLY A 182 -9.05 11.87 -2.30
CA GLY A 182 -8.90 11.21 -3.58
C GLY A 182 -8.16 12.10 -4.57
N VAL A 183 -7.03 11.63 -5.08
CA VAL A 183 -6.20 12.37 -6.04
C VAL A 183 -6.33 11.73 -7.41
N ASN A 184 -6.78 12.49 -8.41
CA ASN A 184 -6.92 12.01 -9.78
C ASN A 184 -5.56 11.63 -10.40
N TRP A 185 -5.54 10.50 -11.11
CA TRP A 185 -4.38 10.06 -11.87
C TRP A 185 -4.07 11.00 -13.03
N ARG A 186 -2.79 11.29 -13.25
CA ARG A 186 -2.22 11.83 -14.48
C ARG A 186 -1.48 10.69 -15.18
N LEU A 187 -2.15 9.99 -16.08
CA LEU A 187 -1.58 8.81 -16.74
C LEU A 187 -0.49 9.20 -17.74
N HIS A 188 0.68 8.57 -17.59
CA HIS A 188 1.76 8.63 -18.57
C HIS A 188 1.62 7.49 -19.59
N SER A 189 1.84 7.80 -20.86
CA SER A 189 2.01 6.80 -21.92
C SER A 189 3.45 6.28 -21.93
N SER A 190 3.79 5.42 -22.89
CA SER A 190 5.17 4.94 -23.06
C SER A 190 6.14 6.01 -23.53
N ALA A 191 5.65 7.19 -23.94
CA ALA A 191 6.42 8.21 -24.66
C ALA A 191 7.18 7.63 -25.88
N ASN A 192 6.63 6.56 -26.49
CA ASN A 192 7.24 5.76 -27.56
C ASN A 192 8.60 5.13 -27.19
N LEU A 193 8.94 5.03 -25.90
CA LEU A 193 10.16 4.39 -25.46
C LEU A 193 10.04 2.86 -25.58
N THR A 194 11.00 2.27 -26.27
CA THR A 194 11.07 0.81 -26.42
C THR A 194 11.89 0.15 -25.32
N THR A 195 12.84 0.88 -24.73
CA THR A 195 13.76 0.41 -23.68
C THR A 195 13.60 1.24 -22.42
N ARG A 196 13.97 0.65 -21.28
CA ARG A 196 13.92 1.35 -19.98
C ARG A 196 14.83 2.59 -19.99
N PRO A 197 14.30 3.79 -19.66
CA PRO A 197 15.14 4.97 -19.46
C PRO A 197 15.88 4.92 -18.13
N ASP A 198 16.95 5.71 -17.99
CA ASP A 198 17.69 5.84 -16.72
C ASP A 198 16.84 6.41 -15.57
N SER A 199 15.82 7.20 -15.90
CA SER A 199 14.85 7.76 -14.94
C SER A 199 13.45 7.68 -15.52
N MET A 200 12.52 7.16 -14.72
CA MET A 200 11.09 7.13 -14.99
C MET A 200 10.55 8.55 -15.18
N ARG A 201 10.86 9.47 -14.26
CA ARG A 201 10.32 10.83 -14.27
C ARG A 201 10.88 11.68 -15.40
N LYS A 202 12.15 11.47 -15.78
CA LYS A 202 12.81 12.20 -16.88
C LYS A 202 12.54 11.57 -18.25
N GLY A 203 12.32 10.26 -18.32
CA GLY A 203 12.12 9.54 -19.59
C GLY A 203 10.70 9.60 -20.13
N PHE A 204 9.67 9.47 -19.28
CA PHE A 204 8.28 9.40 -19.72
C PHE A 204 7.60 10.78 -19.69
N THR A 205 7.82 11.56 -20.75
CA THR A 205 7.38 12.98 -20.85
C THR A 205 6.07 13.18 -21.61
N SER A 206 5.30 12.12 -21.84
CA SER A 206 3.98 12.17 -22.49
C SER A 206 2.89 11.63 -21.56
N CYS A 207 1.76 12.33 -21.51
CA CYS A 207 0.60 11.97 -20.72
C CYS A 207 -0.65 11.86 -21.59
N VAL A 208 -1.59 11.04 -21.12
CA VAL A 208 -2.94 10.96 -21.67
C VAL A 208 -3.71 12.25 -21.37
N GLY A 209 -4.38 12.79 -22.39
CA GLY A 209 -5.29 13.93 -22.27
C GLY A 209 -6.53 13.59 -21.47
N ASP A 210 -7.10 14.58 -20.77
CA ASP A 210 -8.30 14.34 -19.98
C ASP A 210 -9.51 14.11 -20.89
N PRO A 211 -10.27 13.02 -20.66
CA PRO A 211 -11.45 12.72 -21.44
C PRO A 211 -12.62 13.61 -21.02
N GLU A 212 -13.67 13.70 -21.84
CA GLU A 212 -14.86 14.48 -21.51
C GLU A 212 -15.59 13.99 -20.23
N VAL A 213 -16.37 14.89 -19.62
CA VAL A 213 -17.23 14.52 -18.49
C VAL A 213 -18.44 13.75 -19.01
N LEU A 214 -18.68 12.56 -18.46
CA LEU A 214 -19.76 11.67 -18.86
C LEU A 214 -20.59 11.22 -17.64
N PRO A 215 -21.89 10.95 -17.81
CA PRO A 215 -22.71 10.28 -16.80
C PRO A 215 -22.09 8.93 -16.39
N LEU A 216 -22.20 8.57 -15.10
CA LEU A 216 -21.56 7.36 -14.55
C LEU A 216 -21.98 6.07 -15.26
N ASP A 217 -23.25 5.96 -15.65
CA ASP A 217 -23.84 4.83 -16.37
C ASP A 217 -23.40 4.74 -17.84
N LYS A 218 -22.69 5.76 -18.35
CA LYS A 218 -22.18 5.83 -19.72
C LYS A 218 -20.66 5.78 -19.79
N LEU A 219 -19.98 5.50 -18.67
CA LEU A 219 -18.53 5.48 -18.65
C LEU A 219 -17.98 4.26 -19.38
N PRO A 220 -16.94 4.42 -20.21
CA PRO A 220 -16.25 3.29 -20.85
C PRO A 220 -15.62 2.37 -19.81
N ASP A 221 -15.29 1.14 -20.17
CA ASP A 221 -14.71 0.16 -19.24
C ASP A 221 -13.41 0.67 -18.61
N TYR A 222 -12.50 1.21 -19.41
CA TYR A 222 -11.33 1.92 -18.93
C TYR A 222 -11.71 3.32 -18.45
N LYS A 223 -11.46 3.59 -17.18
CA LYS A 223 -11.79 4.85 -16.53
C LYS A 223 -10.67 5.90 -16.67
N ASP A 224 -9.49 5.50 -17.10
CA ASP A 224 -8.34 6.36 -17.41
C ASP A 224 -8.04 7.37 -16.28
N ASN A 225 -7.75 8.60 -16.66
CA ASN A 225 -7.49 9.76 -15.82
C ASN A 225 -8.63 10.11 -14.83
N ARG A 226 -9.80 9.48 -14.94
CA ARG A 226 -10.93 9.68 -14.01
C ARG A 226 -10.73 8.92 -12.71
N LEU A 227 -9.87 7.90 -12.68
CA LEU A 227 -9.58 7.18 -11.45
C LEU A 227 -8.75 8.03 -10.51
N ILE A 228 -9.01 7.83 -9.23
CA ILE A 228 -8.21 8.37 -8.15
C ILE A 228 -7.31 7.29 -7.55
N LYS A 229 -6.38 7.74 -6.71
CA LYS A 229 -5.94 6.95 -5.57
C LYS A 229 -6.23 7.71 -4.29
N SER A 230 -6.40 7.00 -3.18
CA SER A 230 -6.84 7.59 -1.93
C SER A 230 -5.75 7.64 -0.87
N ILE A 231 -5.72 8.76 -0.17
CA ILE A 231 -5.01 8.96 1.09
C ILE A 231 -6.07 9.02 2.19
N VAL A 232 -6.03 8.10 3.14
CA VAL A 232 -7.14 7.87 4.09
C VAL A 232 -6.71 8.26 5.50
N LYS A 233 -7.60 8.90 6.25
CA LYS A 233 -7.42 9.08 7.70
C LYS A 233 -7.52 7.71 8.36
N THR A 234 -6.42 7.23 8.93
CA THR A 234 -6.31 5.86 9.46
C THR A 234 -7.31 5.60 10.60
N ALA A 235 -7.57 6.61 11.44
CA ALA A 235 -8.56 6.53 12.50
C ALA A 235 -10.00 6.37 11.99
N LEU A 236 -10.26 6.72 10.73
CA LEU A 236 -11.56 6.61 10.06
C LEU A 236 -11.61 5.48 9.03
N PHE A 237 -10.51 4.78 8.79
CA PHE A 237 -10.45 3.62 7.89
C PHE A 237 -11.43 2.51 8.36
N VAL A 238 -12.13 1.89 7.40
CA VAL A 238 -12.95 0.69 7.64
C VAL A 238 -12.47 -0.47 6.76
N GLU A 239 -12.59 -0.32 5.44
CA GLU A 239 -12.20 -1.34 4.45
C GLU A 239 -12.02 -0.71 3.06
N PRO A 240 -11.20 -1.27 2.17
CA PRO A 240 -11.15 -0.84 0.77
C PRO A 240 -12.44 -1.23 0.03
N ARG A 241 -12.95 -0.33 -0.83
CA ARG A 241 -14.02 -0.63 -1.80
C ARG A 241 -13.44 -1.17 -3.10
N SER A 242 -12.36 -0.53 -3.52
CA SER A 242 -11.54 -0.88 -4.66
C SER A 242 -10.08 -0.56 -4.29
N PRO A 243 -9.11 -0.83 -5.17
CA PRO A 243 -7.75 -0.31 -5.00
C PRO A 243 -7.68 1.23 -4.95
N HIS A 244 -8.73 1.93 -5.37
CA HIS A 244 -8.76 3.38 -5.57
C HIS A 244 -9.51 4.12 -4.47
N MET A 245 -10.51 3.48 -3.84
CA MET A 245 -11.44 4.11 -2.91
C MET A 245 -11.69 3.23 -1.68
N PHE A 246 -11.95 3.88 -0.54
CA PHE A 246 -12.07 3.25 0.76
C PHE A 246 -13.34 3.68 1.47
N LYS A 247 -13.95 2.74 2.17
CA LYS A 247 -15.02 3.02 3.11
C LYS A 247 -14.43 3.64 4.36
N THR A 248 -15.02 4.73 4.82
CA THR A 248 -14.65 5.41 6.05
C THR A 248 -15.80 5.37 7.07
N LYS A 249 -15.50 5.67 8.35
CA LYS A 249 -16.47 5.59 9.45
C LYS A 249 -17.67 6.51 9.26
N ASN A 250 -18.82 6.10 9.82
CA ASN A 250 -20.15 6.71 9.66
C ASN A 250 -20.16 8.23 9.42
N GLY A 251 -20.75 8.64 8.29
CA GLY A 251 -20.95 10.05 7.91
C GLY A 251 -19.74 10.72 7.25
N THR A 252 -18.56 10.11 7.33
CA THR A 252 -17.36 10.63 6.68
C THR A 252 -17.28 10.20 5.21
N HIS A 253 -16.57 10.95 4.39
CA HIS A 253 -16.49 10.70 2.95
C HIS A 253 -15.12 11.05 2.36
N THR A 254 -14.90 10.60 1.12
CA THR A 254 -13.73 10.98 0.33
C THR A 254 -14.01 12.29 -0.38
N VAL A 255 -13.03 13.20 -0.42
CA VAL A 255 -13.11 14.45 -1.17
C VAL A 255 -12.01 14.54 -2.23
N GLY A 256 -12.21 15.37 -3.26
CA GLY A 256 -11.16 15.84 -4.14
C GLY A 256 -10.34 16.99 -3.54
N GLU A 257 -9.36 17.48 -4.29
CA GLU A 257 -8.47 18.57 -3.84
C GLU A 257 -9.16 19.92 -3.59
N HIS A 258 -10.39 20.09 -4.09
CA HIS A 258 -11.24 21.26 -3.85
C HIS A 258 -12.27 21.05 -2.73
N GLY A 259 -12.22 19.90 -2.05
CA GLY A 259 -13.17 19.55 -0.99
C GLY A 259 -14.51 19.02 -1.52
N ASP A 260 -14.67 18.86 -2.83
CA ASP A 260 -15.85 18.25 -3.44
C ASP A 260 -15.92 16.76 -3.10
N LYS A 261 -17.10 16.31 -2.66
CA LYS A 261 -17.32 14.91 -2.31
C LYS A 261 -17.20 14.02 -3.55
N ILE A 262 -16.44 12.94 -3.41
CA ILE A 262 -16.36 11.84 -4.38
C ILE A 262 -17.36 10.78 -3.95
N GLU A 263 -18.24 10.37 -4.86
CA GLU A 263 -19.25 9.35 -4.57
C GLU A 263 -18.63 7.97 -4.36
N ASP A 264 -19.22 7.19 -3.46
CA ASP A 264 -18.76 5.84 -3.11
C ASP A 264 -18.83 4.92 -4.35
N GLY A 265 -17.84 4.06 -4.52
CA GLY A 265 -17.76 3.17 -5.68
C GLY A 265 -16.32 2.82 -6.05
N ASP A 266 -16.04 2.80 -7.37
CA ASP A 266 -14.74 2.37 -7.91
C ASP A 266 -13.63 3.41 -7.79
N GLY A 267 -13.90 4.60 -7.23
CA GLY A 267 -12.94 5.70 -7.16
C GLY A 267 -12.88 6.51 -8.46
N ILE A 268 -14.03 6.85 -9.03
CA ILE A 268 -14.15 7.69 -10.21
C ILE A 268 -14.47 9.11 -9.76
N ARG A 269 -13.66 10.09 -10.18
CA ARG A 269 -13.92 11.50 -9.94
C ARG A 269 -13.94 12.29 -11.24
N GLN A 270 -15.03 13.02 -11.44
CA GLN A 270 -15.24 13.97 -12.52
C GLN A 270 -16.03 15.20 -12.00
N PRO A 271 -15.80 16.42 -12.52
CA PRO A 271 -14.73 16.77 -13.45
C PRO A 271 -13.35 16.48 -12.85
N ILE A 272 -12.41 16.15 -13.72
CA ILE A 272 -11.05 15.87 -13.31
C ILE A 272 -10.40 17.19 -12.94
N THR A 273 -9.84 17.27 -11.75
CA THR A 273 -9.01 18.41 -11.32
C THR A 273 -7.70 17.86 -10.79
N ARG A 274 -6.61 18.58 -11.06
CA ARG A 274 -5.28 18.30 -10.50
C ARG A 274 -4.49 19.59 -10.30
N ASP A 275 -5.08 20.74 -9.96
CA ASP A 275 -4.36 22.02 -9.92
C ASP A 275 -3.53 22.25 -8.65
N ARG A 276 -3.88 21.58 -7.54
CA ARG A 276 -3.12 21.56 -6.29
C ARG A 276 -2.28 20.31 -6.18
N ILE A 277 -2.84 19.15 -6.51
CA ILE A 277 -2.18 17.85 -6.39
C ILE A 277 -2.55 16.90 -7.54
N ALA A 278 -1.53 16.25 -8.11
CA ALA A 278 -1.68 15.21 -9.12
C ALA A 278 -1.06 13.89 -8.64
N LEU A 279 -1.54 12.79 -9.18
CA LEU A 279 -0.91 11.48 -9.04
C LEU A 279 -0.42 10.98 -10.41
N HIS A 280 0.85 11.20 -10.71
CA HIS A 280 1.47 10.78 -11.96
C HIS A 280 1.59 9.26 -12.01
N HIS A 281 0.87 8.61 -12.93
CA HIS A 281 0.82 7.15 -13.03
C HIS A 281 1.54 6.64 -14.27
N TYR A 282 2.71 6.03 -14.09
CA TYR A 282 3.54 5.43 -15.12
C TYR A 282 3.07 4.01 -15.45
N THR A 283 1.82 3.91 -15.94
CA THR A 283 1.10 2.64 -16.07
C THR A 283 1.67 1.69 -17.12
N LEU A 284 2.11 2.25 -18.27
CA LEU A 284 2.70 1.48 -19.38
C LEU A 284 4.20 1.30 -19.21
N LYS A 285 4.91 2.41 -18.93
CA LYS A 285 6.38 2.51 -19.00
C LYS A 285 6.88 2.17 -20.41
N SER A 286 8.14 1.82 -20.57
CA SER A 286 8.69 1.42 -21.87
C SER A 286 8.09 0.09 -22.33
N ARG A 287 8.18 -0.20 -23.63
CA ARG A 287 7.72 -1.48 -24.20
C ARG A 287 8.38 -2.68 -23.50
N GLU A 288 9.70 -2.63 -23.30
CA GLU A 288 10.46 -3.63 -22.54
C GLU A 288 9.90 -3.86 -21.14
N GLN A 289 9.66 -2.78 -20.38
CA GLN A 289 9.10 -2.88 -19.01
C GLN A 289 7.68 -3.44 -19.00
N PHE A 290 6.86 -3.12 -20.01
CA PHE A 290 5.51 -3.66 -20.14
C PHE A 290 5.52 -5.16 -20.49
N GLU A 291 6.43 -5.58 -21.37
CA GLU A 291 6.71 -6.99 -21.67
C GLU A 291 7.16 -7.77 -20.43
N GLU A 292 7.95 -7.15 -19.55
CA GLU A 292 8.33 -7.73 -18.26
C GLU A 292 7.13 -7.85 -17.31
N LYS A 293 6.33 -6.78 -17.18
CA LYS A 293 5.15 -6.73 -16.29
C LYS A 293 4.13 -7.82 -16.64
N THR A 294 3.80 -7.94 -17.92
CA THR A 294 2.80 -8.90 -18.43
C THR A 294 3.18 -10.38 -18.26
N LYS A 295 4.47 -10.70 -18.05
CA LYS A 295 4.89 -12.08 -17.72
C LYS A 295 4.42 -12.53 -16.33
N SER A 296 4.26 -11.58 -15.41
CA SER A 296 3.96 -11.87 -14.00
C SER A 296 2.59 -11.40 -13.54
N TRP A 297 1.89 -10.62 -14.36
CA TRP A 297 0.62 -9.99 -14.01
C TRP A 297 -0.42 -10.21 -15.10
N SER A 298 -1.54 -10.84 -14.72
CA SER A 298 -2.55 -11.36 -15.65
C SER A 298 -3.65 -10.35 -16.01
N MET A 299 -3.71 -9.21 -15.31
CA MET A 299 -4.90 -8.34 -15.32
C MET A 299 -4.94 -7.28 -16.42
N LYS A 300 -3.80 -6.91 -17.02
CA LYS A 300 -3.73 -5.99 -18.16
C LYS A 300 -2.77 -6.54 -19.20
N GLY A 301 -3.27 -6.82 -20.40
CA GLY A 301 -2.47 -7.25 -21.54
C GLY A 301 -2.23 -6.12 -22.54
N TRP A 302 -1.82 -6.49 -23.75
CA TRP A 302 -1.54 -5.56 -24.84
C TRP A 302 -2.75 -4.75 -25.29
N GLU A 303 -3.97 -5.22 -25.03
CA GLU A 303 -5.19 -4.44 -25.26
C GLU A 303 -5.24 -3.17 -24.40
N TYR A 304 -4.67 -3.20 -23.20
CA TYR A 304 -4.55 -2.01 -22.35
C TYR A 304 -3.45 -1.07 -22.85
N TRP A 305 -2.36 -1.63 -23.37
CA TRP A 305 -1.31 -0.84 -24.03
C TRP A 305 -1.88 -0.07 -25.22
N ASP A 306 -2.55 -0.78 -26.14
CA ASP A 306 -3.15 -0.20 -27.33
C ASP A 306 -4.21 0.85 -26.99
N HIS A 307 -4.99 0.62 -25.94
CA HIS A 307 -5.93 1.61 -25.42
C HIS A 307 -5.23 2.90 -24.98
N ILE A 308 -4.25 2.82 -24.08
CA ILE A 308 -3.57 4.01 -23.54
C ILE A 308 -2.78 4.76 -24.61
N GLU A 309 -2.08 4.06 -25.51
CA GLU A 309 -1.37 4.68 -26.64
C GLU A 309 -2.33 5.28 -27.68
N GLY A 310 -3.54 4.72 -27.82
CA GLY A 310 -4.57 5.21 -28.73
C GLY A 310 -5.31 6.46 -28.25
N LEU A 311 -5.21 6.82 -26.96
CA LEU A 311 -5.83 8.04 -26.42
C LEU A 311 -5.09 9.31 -26.88
N PRO A 312 -5.74 10.48 -26.87
CA PRO A 312 -5.07 11.75 -27.15
C PRO A 312 -3.88 11.97 -26.20
N GLN A 313 -2.70 12.22 -26.75
CA GLN A 313 -1.48 12.44 -25.98
C GLN A 313 -1.16 13.93 -25.87
N ILE A 314 -0.63 14.33 -24.72
CA ILE A 314 -0.17 15.70 -24.45
C ILE A 314 1.23 15.67 -23.83
N HIS A 315 1.95 16.77 -24.03
CA HIS A 315 3.27 16.97 -23.43
C HIS A 315 3.18 17.09 -21.90
N CYS A 316 4.11 16.48 -21.19
CA CYS A 316 4.00 16.24 -19.75
C CYS A 316 5.37 16.19 -19.06
N GLU A 317 6.02 17.34 -18.92
CA GLU A 317 7.38 17.46 -18.34
C GLU A 317 7.41 17.85 -16.86
N GLU A 318 6.26 17.92 -16.20
CA GLU A 318 6.12 18.37 -14.82
C GLU A 318 7.07 17.68 -13.83
N MET A 319 7.29 16.38 -14.02
CA MET A 319 8.11 15.55 -13.13
C MET A 319 9.62 15.62 -13.43
N THR A 320 10.02 16.22 -14.56
CA THR A 320 11.42 16.24 -15.04
C THR A 320 12.33 17.15 -14.22
N LYS A 321 11.74 18.09 -13.46
CA LYS A 321 12.45 19.06 -12.61
C LYS A 321 13.14 18.45 -11.40
N TYR A 322 12.81 17.21 -11.06
CA TYR A 322 13.30 16.51 -9.89
C TYR A 322 14.47 15.59 -10.24
N GLU A 323 15.54 15.64 -9.45
CA GLU A 323 16.63 14.68 -9.60
C GLU A 323 16.21 13.26 -9.14
N PRO A 324 16.59 12.21 -9.88
CA PRO A 324 16.23 10.81 -9.60
C PRO A 324 16.82 10.27 -8.30
#